data_AF-A0A4R6RDS7-F1
#
_entry.id   AF-A0A4R6RDS7-F1
#
_cell.length_a   1.000
_cell.length_b   1.000
_cell.length_c   1.000
_cell.angle_alpha   90.00
_cell.angle_beta   90.00
_cell.angle_gamma   90.00
#
_symmetry.space_group_name_H-M   'P 1'
#
loop_
_entity.id
_entity.type
_entity.pdbx_description
1 polymer ?
#
loop_
_entity_poly.entity_id
_entity_poly.type
_entity_poly.pdbx_seq_one_letter_code
_entity_poly.pdbx_strand_id
1 'polypeptide(L)'
;MHNAALPLHYVRLIADMLSGMGVNVPEVLAAADLQMADLADGHRGLGFVPFLKLMHAALGAAKEPALGLLVGERLRINTHGRLGYAALSSSTLRQVVSLLESFLPLRTTLVTVTQRVQGDEVWVGFPVARPLDGLDLVVSEAILLTICQRYSNFPHPWSFKFPHPVEDRTRRNERARP
;
A
#
# COMPACT_ATOMS: atom_id res chain seq x y z
N MET A 1 -4.73 -1.38 -24.21
CA MET A 1 -4.35 -2.24 -23.06
C MET A 1 -4.52 -1.41 -21.80
N HIS A 2 -5.39 -1.81 -20.87
CA HIS A 2 -5.82 -0.99 -19.74
C HIS A 2 -4.65 -0.69 -18.77
N ASN A 3 -4.19 0.57 -18.76
CA ASN A 3 -3.11 1.08 -17.90
C ASN A 3 -3.64 1.46 -16.50
N ALA A 4 -4.37 0.53 -15.87
CA ALA A 4 -4.89 0.72 -14.52
C ALA A 4 -3.77 0.51 -13.49
N ALA A 5 -3.67 1.42 -12.52
CA ALA A 5 -2.76 1.29 -11.39
C ALA A 5 -3.34 0.39 -10.30
N LEU A 6 -4.64 0.49 -10.05
CA LEU A 6 -5.35 -0.35 -9.09
C LEU A 6 -6.84 -0.52 -9.46
N PRO A 7 -7.47 -1.65 -9.13
CA PRO A 7 -8.92 -1.82 -9.19
C PRO A 7 -9.71 -0.81 -8.34
N LEU A 8 -10.87 -0.34 -8.83
CA LEU A 8 -11.72 0.62 -8.10
C LEU A 8 -12.34 0.06 -6.81
N HIS A 9 -12.46 -1.27 -6.66
CA HIS A 9 -12.92 -1.83 -5.39
C HIS A 9 -11.99 -1.49 -4.21
N TYR A 10 -10.68 -1.30 -4.45
CA TYR A 10 -9.77 -0.81 -3.41
C TYR A 10 -10.04 0.65 -3.05
N VAL A 11 -10.36 1.49 -4.04
CA VAL A 11 -10.77 2.87 -3.83
C VAL A 11 -12.04 2.93 -2.99
N ARG A 12 -13.00 2.03 -3.24
CA ARG A 12 -14.21 1.90 -2.43
C ARG A 12 -13.91 1.54 -0.98
N LEU A 13 -13.00 0.60 -0.73
CA LEU A 13 -12.60 0.25 0.64
C LEU A 13 -11.94 1.43 1.37
N ILE A 14 -11.10 2.19 0.66
CA ILE A 14 -10.49 3.42 1.20
C ILE A 14 -11.58 4.47 1.49
N ALA A 15 -12.51 4.68 0.57
CA ALA A 15 -13.62 5.61 0.74
C ALA A 15 -14.50 5.25 1.96
N ASP A 16 -14.86 3.97 2.12
CA ASP A 16 -15.65 3.50 3.27
C ASP A 16 -14.89 3.72 4.60
N MET A 17 -13.58 3.46 4.60
CA MET A 17 -12.71 3.71 5.76
C MET A 17 -12.64 5.20 6.11
N LEU A 18 -12.39 6.06 5.12
CA LEU A 18 -12.32 7.51 5.28
C LEU A 18 -13.66 8.09 5.78
N SER A 19 -14.78 7.58 5.27
CA SER A 19 -16.12 7.94 5.75
C SER A 19 -16.28 7.62 7.24
N GLY A 20 -15.81 6.45 7.67
CA GLY A 20 -15.78 6.07 9.09
C GLY A 20 -14.91 6.95 9.98
N MET A 21 -13.94 7.67 9.39
CA MET A 21 -13.10 8.67 10.07
C MET A 21 -13.70 10.08 10.05
N GLY A 22 -14.90 10.26 9.48
CA GLY A 22 -15.55 11.56 9.35
C GLY A 22 -15.00 12.44 8.22
N VAL A 23 -14.21 11.88 7.29
CA VAL A 23 -13.68 12.60 6.14
C VAL A 23 -14.76 12.85 5.10
N ASN A 24 -14.73 14.03 4.45
CA ASN A 24 -15.58 14.35 3.30
C ASN A 24 -15.12 13.56 2.06
N VAL A 25 -15.61 12.33 1.93
CA VAL A 25 -15.23 11.41 0.83
C VAL A 25 -15.49 12.00 -0.56
N PRO A 26 -16.62 12.66 -0.85
CA PRO A 26 -16.82 13.34 -2.13
C PRO A 26 -15.68 14.29 -2.55
N GLU A 27 -15.12 15.08 -1.61
CA GLU A 27 -13.99 15.97 -1.91
C GLU A 27 -12.72 15.18 -2.24
N VAL A 28 -12.45 14.09 -1.50
CA VAL A 28 -11.30 13.22 -1.77
C VAL A 28 -11.41 12.55 -3.13
N LEU A 29 -12.60 12.06 -3.50
CA LEU A 29 -12.83 11.44 -4.82
C LEU A 29 -12.72 12.46 -5.96
N ALA A 30 -13.22 13.68 -5.75
CA ALA A 30 -13.14 14.74 -6.75
C ALA A 30 -11.69 15.10 -7.10
N ALA A 31 -10.74 14.98 -6.16
CA ALA A 31 -9.32 15.17 -6.45
C ALA A 31 -8.79 14.19 -7.52
N ALA A 32 -9.40 13.02 -7.66
CA ALA A 32 -9.05 11.99 -8.63
C ALA A 32 -10.01 11.95 -9.84
N ASP A 33 -10.82 12.99 -10.03
CA ASP A 33 -11.84 13.07 -11.07
C ASP A 33 -12.87 11.91 -10.97
N LEU A 34 -13.19 11.51 -9.73
CA LEU A 34 -14.17 10.46 -9.42
C LEU A 34 -15.37 11.02 -8.66
N GLN A 35 -16.52 10.36 -8.82
CA GLN A 35 -17.73 10.55 -8.04
C GLN A 35 -18.08 9.27 -7.28
N MET A 36 -18.94 9.38 -6.26
CA MET A 36 -19.44 8.21 -5.52
C MET A 36 -20.05 7.14 -6.44
N ALA A 37 -20.73 7.56 -7.51
CA ALA A 37 -21.33 6.66 -8.49
C ALA A 37 -20.29 5.84 -9.27
N ASP A 38 -19.08 6.36 -9.49
CA ASP A 38 -18.00 5.62 -10.17
C ASP A 38 -17.54 4.40 -9.36
N LEU A 39 -17.72 4.40 -8.04
CA LEU A 39 -17.33 3.29 -7.16
C LEU A 39 -18.25 2.07 -7.26
N ALA A 40 -19.40 2.20 -7.94
CA ALA A 40 -20.30 1.09 -8.18
C ALA A 40 -19.75 0.08 -9.21
N ASP A 41 -18.90 0.54 -10.14
CA ASP A 41 -18.27 -0.31 -11.14
C ASP A 41 -16.97 -0.93 -10.60
N GLY A 42 -17.11 -2.12 -9.98
CA GLY A 42 -15.99 -2.86 -9.42
C GLY A 42 -14.99 -3.44 -10.44
N HIS A 43 -15.29 -3.38 -11.75
CA HIS A 43 -14.43 -3.92 -12.81
C HIS A 43 -13.51 -2.87 -13.42
N ARG A 44 -13.84 -1.58 -13.26
CA ARG A 44 -13.01 -0.48 -13.73
C ARG A 44 -11.77 -0.34 -12.84
N GLY A 45 -10.66 0.05 -13.47
CA GLY A 45 -9.42 0.38 -12.78
C GLY A 45 -9.22 1.89 -12.69
N LEU A 46 -8.58 2.34 -11.62
CA LEU A 46 -8.11 3.71 -11.45
C LEU A 46 -6.69 3.83 -12.05
N GLY A 47 -6.47 4.88 -12.84
CA GLY A 47 -5.15 5.19 -13.41
C GLY A 47 -4.15 5.67 -12.36
N PHE A 48 -2.86 5.67 -12.73
CA PHE A 48 -1.77 6.04 -11.83
C PHE A 48 -1.86 7.47 -11.29
N VAL A 49 -2.01 8.46 -12.16
CA VAL A 49 -2.09 9.87 -11.74
C VAL A 49 -3.32 10.14 -10.87
N PRO A 50 -4.54 9.68 -11.24
CA PRO A 50 -5.70 9.76 -10.34
C PRO A 50 -5.49 9.10 -8.98
N PHE A 51 -4.79 7.95 -8.93
CA PHE A 51 -4.44 7.31 -7.66
C PHE A 51 -3.56 8.20 -6.77
N LEU A 52 -2.52 8.83 -7.32
CA LEU A 52 -1.67 9.74 -6.54
C LEU A 52 -2.52 10.88 -5.95
N LYS A 53 -3.33 11.55 -6.78
CA LYS A 53 -4.20 12.65 -6.34
C LYS A 53 -5.17 12.21 -5.24
N LEU A 54 -5.80 11.04 -5.41
CA LEU A 54 -6.70 10.45 -4.41
C LEU A 54 -6.00 10.29 -3.06
N MET A 55 -4.82 9.66 -3.07
CA MET A 55 -4.11 9.33 -1.84
C MET A 55 -3.54 10.56 -1.12
N HIS A 56 -3.06 11.56 -1.87
CA HIS A 56 -2.65 12.84 -1.26
C HIS A 56 -3.85 13.56 -0.62
N ALA A 57 -5.00 13.61 -1.30
CA ALA A 57 -6.21 14.18 -0.73
C ALA A 57 -6.67 13.42 0.52
N ALA A 58 -6.62 12.08 0.48
CA ALA A 58 -6.95 11.23 1.62
C ALA A 58 -6.03 11.49 2.83
N LEU A 59 -4.71 11.56 2.63
CA LEU A 59 -3.75 11.86 3.69
C LEU A 59 -3.96 13.25 4.30
N GLY A 60 -4.17 14.26 3.45
CA GLY A 60 -4.42 15.62 3.90
C GLY A 60 -5.72 15.77 4.70
N ALA A 61 -6.78 15.06 4.28
CA ALA A 61 -8.08 15.14 4.92
C ALA A 61 -8.18 14.28 6.19
N ALA A 62 -7.63 13.06 6.17
CA ALA A 62 -7.66 12.14 7.31
C ALA A 62 -6.75 12.59 8.46
N LYS A 63 -5.65 13.28 8.15
CA LYS A 63 -4.61 13.69 9.11
C LYS A 63 -4.11 12.53 9.98
N GLU A 64 -4.07 11.34 9.38
CA GLU A 64 -3.71 10.09 10.04
C GLU A 64 -2.39 9.57 9.47
N PRO A 65 -1.27 9.65 10.21
CA PRO A 65 0.02 9.16 9.76
C PRO A 65 0.05 7.65 9.47
N ALA A 66 -0.77 6.86 10.16
CA ALA A 66 -0.85 5.41 9.99
C ALA A 66 -1.88 4.98 8.92
N LEU A 67 -2.28 5.87 8.01
CA LEU A 67 -3.31 5.60 7.01
C LEU A 67 -2.99 4.34 6.19
N GLY A 68 -1.72 4.09 5.84
CA GLY A 68 -1.31 2.89 5.11
C GLY A 68 -1.61 1.61 5.87
N LEU A 69 -1.31 1.57 7.17
CA LEU A 69 -1.66 0.45 8.05
C LEU A 69 -3.18 0.27 8.14
N LEU A 70 -3.95 1.35 8.35
CA LEU A 70 -5.41 1.25 8.40
C LEU A 70 -6.03 0.74 7.10
N VAL A 71 -5.49 1.16 5.95
CA VAL A 71 -5.88 0.62 4.65
C VAL A 71 -5.55 -0.87 4.60
N GLY A 72 -4.33 -1.27 4.96
CA GLY A 72 -3.92 -2.67 5.03
C GLY A 72 -4.80 -3.51 5.94
N GLU A 73 -5.35 -2.92 7.00
CA GLU A 73 -6.26 -3.63 7.91
C GLU A 73 -7.60 -3.96 7.24
N ARG A 74 -8.07 -3.07 6.37
CA ARG A 74 -9.30 -3.24 5.59
C ARG A 74 -9.08 -4.15 4.39
N LEU A 75 -7.89 -4.12 3.80
CA LEU A 75 -7.44 -5.02 2.74
C LEU A 75 -7.13 -6.41 3.33
N ARG A 76 -8.16 -7.11 3.80
CA ARG A 76 -7.99 -8.49 4.28
C ARG A 76 -7.46 -9.36 3.14
N ILE A 77 -6.54 -10.28 3.44
CA ILE A 77 -5.95 -11.15 2.41
C ILE A 77 -7.01 -11.94 1.59
N ASN A 78 -8.18 -12.19 2.17
CA ASN A 78 -9.29 -12.88 1.52
C ASN A 78 -10.00 -12.07 0.42
N THR A 79 -9.81 -10.74 0.35
CA THR A 79 -10.44 -9.90 -0.68
C THR A 79 -9.72 -9.96 -2.03
N HIS A 80 -8.56 -10.64 -2.11
CA HIS A 80 -7.76 -10.72 -3.34
C HIS A 80 -8.14 -11.89 -4.27
N GLY A 81 -9.32 -12.50 -4.10
CA GLY A 81 -9.82 -13.58 -4.94
C GLY A 81 -8.91 -14.81 -4.94
N ARG A 82 -8.58 -15.35 -6.12
CA ARG A 82 -7.72 -16.56 -6.25
C ARG A 82 -6.36 -16.42 -5.57
N LEU A 83 -5.75 -15.23 -5.64
CA LEU A 83 -4.50 -14.93 -4.94
C LEU A 83 -4.70 -15.02 -3.42
N GLY A 84 -5.79 -14.43 -2.92
CA GLY A 84 -6.18 -14.51 -1.52
C GLY A 84 -6.41 -15.94 -1.05
N TYR A 85 -7.09 -16.76 -1.85
CA TYR A 85 -7.33 -18.17 -1.55
C TYR A 85 -6.03 -18.99 -1.49
N ALA A 86 -5.14 -18.82 -2.48
CA ALA A 86 -3.83 -19.49 -2.49
C ALA A 86 -2.98 -19.07 -1.29
N ALA A 87 -2.98 -17.78 -0.95
CA ALA A 87 -2.30 -17.27 0.22
C ALA A 87 -2.87 -17.85 1.53
N LEU A 88 -4.19 -17.98 1.65
CA LEU A 88 -4.84 -18.61 2.81
C LEU A 88 -4.49 -20.11 2.96
N SER A 89 -4.25 -20.81 1.85
CA SER A 89 -3.80 -22.21 1.85
C SER A 89 -2.30 -22.38 2.14
N SER A 90 -1.55 -21.29 2.24
CA SER A 90 -0.10 -21.34 2.46
C SER A 90 0.24 -21.62 3.92
N SER A 91 1.17 -22.55 4.11
CA SER A 91 1.67 -23.01 5.41
C SER A 91 2.74 -22.09 6.01
N THR A 92 3.37 -21.24 5.20
CA THR A 92 4.46 -20.35 5.64
C THR A 92 4.36 -18.95 5.02
N LEU A 93 4.90 -17.96 5.74
CA LEU A 93 5.04 -16.59 5.24
C LEU A 93 5.79 -16.54 3.90
N ARG A 94 6.84 -17.35 3.75
CA ARG A 94 7.62 -17.47 2.50
C ARG A 94 6.73 -17.84 1.32
N GLN A 95 5.84 -18.82 1.48
CA GLN A 95 4.92 -19.24 0.41
C GLN A 95 3.98 -18.11 0.00
N VAL A 96 3.45 -17.35 0.96
CA VAL A 96 2.60 -16.18 0.66
C VAL A 96 3.38 -15.11 -0.07
N VAL A 97 4.59 -14.78 0.39
CA VAL A 97 5.44 -13.80 -0.30
C VAL A 97 5.79 -14.27 -1.72
N SER A 98 6.07 -15.55 -1.95
CA SER A 98 6.27 -16.10 -3.30
C SER A 98 5.04 -15.97 -4.20
N LEU A 99 3.83 -16.18 -3.65
CA LEU A 99 2.59 -15.95 -4.39
C LEU A 99 2.42 -14.48 -4.74
N LEU A 100 2.70 -13.57 -3.81
CA LEU A 100 2.60 -12.12 -4.05
C LEU A 100 3.63 -11.67 -5.09
N GLU A 101 4.87 -12.12 -4.99
CA GLU A 101 5.92 -11.85 -5.99
C GLU A 101 5.48 -12.28 -7.40
N SER A 102 4.79 -13.42 -7.52
CA SER A 102 4.33 -13.93 -8.82
C SER A 102 3.05 -13.27 -9.35
N PHE A 103 2.11 -12.91 -8.47
CA PHE A 103 0.73 -12.58 -8.85
C PHE A 103 0.27 -11.17 -8.48
N LEU A 104 0.98 -10.44 -7.60
CA LEU A 104 0.67 -9.05 -7.30
C LEU A 104 0.71 -8.12 -8.54
N PRO A 105 1.64 -8.32 -9.52
CA PRO A 105 1.63 -7.52 -10.75
C PRO A 105 0.33 -7.64 -11.57
N LEU A 106 -0.45 -8.71 -11.38
CA LEU A 106 -1.78 -8.85 -12.01
C LEU A 106 -2.87 -8.02 -11.30
N ARG A 107 -2.58 -7.50 -10.12
CA ARG A 107 -3.51 -6.71 -9.29
C ARG A 107 -3.20 -5.23 -9.30
N THR A 108 -1.93 -4.85 -9.38
CA THR A 108 -1.53 -3.45 -9.33
C THR A 108 -0.22 -3.23 -10.08
N THR A 109 -0.05 -2.02 -10.61
CA THR A 109 1.21 -1.55 -11.22
C THR A 109 1.93 -0.51 -10.36
N LEU A 110 1.53 -0.35 -9.09
CA LEU A 110 2.13 0.60 -8.16
C LEU A 110 3.47 0.11 -7.62
N VAL A 111 3.52 -1.17 -7.27
CA VAL A 111 4.60 -1.78 -6.50
C VAL A 111 4.65 -3.28 -6.81
N THR A 112 5.83 -3.87 -6.66
CA THR A 112 6.01 -5.33 -6.69
C THR A 112 6.47 -5.82 -5.33
N VAL A 113 6.40 -7.13 -5.12
CA VAL A 113 6.96 -7.78 -3.93
C VAL A 113 8.15 -8.60 -4.38
N THR A 114 9.26 -8.48 -3.67
CA THR A 114 10.44 -9.31 -3.87
C THR A 114 10.80 -10.01 -2.57
N GLN A 115 11.50 -11.14 -2.69
CA GLN A 115 12.06 -11.79 -1.52
C GLN A 115 13.48 -12.26 -1.72
N ARG A 116 14.23 -12.31 -0.63
CA ARG A 116 15.51 -13.01 -0.55
C ARG A 116 15.59 -13.77 0.75
N VAL A 117 16.10 -14.99 0.68
CA VAL A 117 16.38 -15.82 1.88
C VAL A 117 17.82 -15.57 2.29
N GLN A 118 18.03 -15.28 3.58
CA GLN A 118 19.36 -15.12 4.15
C GLN A 118 19.41 -15.86 5.48
N GLY A 119 20.04 -17.04 5.50
CA GLY A 119 19.97 -17.94 6.65
C GLY A 119 18.52 -18.37 6.92
N ASP A 120 18.07 -18.19 8.15
CA ASP A 120 16.71 -18.53 8.60
C ASP A 120 15.71 -17.37 8.42
N GLU A 121 16.13 -16.27 7.79
CA GLU A 121 15.30 -15.08 7.58
C GLU A 121 14.81 -14.96 6.13
N VAL A 122 13.55 -14.55 5.98
CA VAL A 122 12.99 -14.10 4.70
C VAL A 122 12.91 -12.58 4.72
N TRP A 123 13.65 -11.96 3.81
CA TRP A 123 13.65 -10.52 3.62
C TRP A 123 12.67 -10.16 2.52
N VAL A 124 11.67 -9.35 2.84
CA VAL A 124 10.65 -8.89 1.90
C VAL A 124 10.95 -7.46 1.47
N GLY A 125 10.92 -7.21 0.17
CA GLY A 125 11.07 -5.88 -0.42
C GLY A 125 9.82 -5.46 -1.18
N PHE A 126 9.58 -4.15 -1.22
CA PHE A 126 8.48 -3.53 -1.95
C PHE A 126 9.00 -2.51 -2.97
N PRO A 127 9.73 -2.93 -4.03
CA PRO A 127 10.22 -1.99 -5.01
C PRO A 127 9.06 -1.33 -5.77
N VAL A 128 9.08 0.00 -5.83
CA VAL A 128 8.09 0.78 -6.56
C VAL A 128 8.38 0.72 -8.05
N ALA A 129 7.34 0.47 -8.85
CA ALA A 129 7.49 0.40 -10.31
C ALA A 129 7.64 1.80 -10.93
N ARG A 130 7.11 2.82 -10.25
CA ARG A 130 7.15 4.24 -10.62
C ARG A 130 7.21 5.08 -9.34
N PRO A 131 7.81 6.29 -9.36
CA PRO A 131 7.84 7.17 -8.18
C PRO A 131 6.44 7.43 -7.64
N LEU A 132 6.20 7.10 -6.37
CA LEU A 132 4.89 7.24 -5.71
C LEU A 132 4.70 8.61 -5.03
N ASP A 133 5.57 9.58 -5.32
CA ASP A 133 5.48 10.96 -4.80
C ASP A 133 5.36 11.05 -3.27
N GLY A 134 6.10 10.20 -2.55
CA GLY A 134 6.08 10.14 -1.08
C GLY A 134 4.98 9.23 -0.50
N LEU A 135 4.21 8.55 -1.34
CA LEU A 135 3.22 7.54 -0.92
C LEU A 135 3.82 6.14 -0.74
N ASP A 136 5.13 5.97 -0.94
CA ASP A 136 5.86 4.70 -0.89
C ASP A 136 5.61 3.96 0.44
N LEU A 137 5.66 4.70 1.56
CA LEU A 137 5.43 4.14 2.89
C LEU A 137 3.97 3.68 3.03
N VAL A 138 3.00 4.52 2.67
CA VAL A 138 1.57 4.21 2.79
C VAL A 138 1.20 2.96 1.99
N VAL A 139 1.71 2.83 0.76
CA VAL A 139 1.48 1.66 -0.08
C VAL A 139 2.17 0.41 0.51
N SER A 140 3.41 0.56 0.99
CA SER A 140 4.16 -0.54 1.60
C SER A 140 3.51 -1.04 2.89
N GLU A 141 3.06 -0.14 3.75
CA GLU A 141 2.33 -0.44 4.98
C GLU A 141 1.03 -1.21 4.69
N ALA A 142 0.27 -0.79 3.69
CA ALA A 142 -0.96 -1.45 3.30
C ALA A 142 -0.71 -2.91 2.90
N ILE A 143 0.31 -3.17 2.08
CA ILE A 143 0.65 -4.53 1.63
C ILE A 143 1.24 -5.35 2.78
N LEU A 144 2.17 -4.75 3.54
CA LEU A 144 2.81 -5.40 4.68
C LEU A 144 1.76 -5.88 5.68
N LEU A 145 0.83 -5.01 6.08
CA LEU A 145 -0.17 -5.38 7.08
C LEU A 145 -1.15 -6.43 6.53
N THR A 146 -1.53 -6.34 5.25
CA THR A 146 -2.32 -7.38 4.57
C THR A 146 -1.68 -8.77 4.69
N ILE A 147 -0.35 -8.85 4.61
CA ILE A 147 0.42 -10.09 4.77
C ILE A 147 0.48 -10.51 6.25
N CYS A 148 0.84 -9.57 7.14
CA CYS A 148 1.13 -9.86 8.55
C CYS A 148 -0.10 -10.26 9.37
N GLN A 149 -1.29 -9.74 9.05
CA GLN A 149 -2.52 -10.02 9.82
C GLN A 149 -2.82 -11.52 9.98
N ARG A 150 -2.46 -12.35 9.01
CA ARG A 150 -2.70 -13.80 9.06
C ARG A 150 -1.72 -14.53 9.98
N TYR A 151 -0.57 -13.92 10.21
CA TYR A 151 0.64 -14.56 10.72
C TYR A 151 1.18 -13.88 11.99
N SER A 152 0.35 -13.12 12.70
CA SER A 152 0.63 -12.63 14.05
C SER A 152 0.96 -13.72 15.07
N ASN A 153 0.72 -15.01 14.73
CA ASN A 153 1.13 -16.17 15.53
C ASN A 153 2.50 -16.75 15.16
N PHE A 154 3.24 -16.14 14.22
CA PHE A 154 4.61 -16.57 13.88
C PHE A 154 5.63 -16.07 14.91
N PRO A 155 6.63 -16.88 15.27
CA PRO A 155 7.58 -16.53 16.33
C PRO A 155 8.37 -15.26 15.99
N HIS A 156 8.57 -14.44 17.01
CA HIS A 156 9.45 -13.27 17.01
C HIS A 156 10.93 -13.71 16.97
N PRO A 157 11.85 -12.92 16.39
CA PRO A 157 11.73 -11.48 16.11
C PRO A 157 11.40 -11.10 14.66
N TRP A 158 10.71 -9.96 14.49
CA TRP A 158 10.50 -9.30 13.19
C TRP A 158 11.44 -8.11 13.07
N SER A 159 11.92 -7.84 11.85
CA SER A 159 12.81 -6.72 11.56
C SER A 159 12.25 -5.88 10.42
N PHE A 160 12.08 -4.58 10.65
CA PHE A 160 11.70 -3.61 9.63
C PHE A 160 12.91 -2.73 9.28
N LYS A 161 13.19 -2.60 7.98
CA LYS A 161 14.23 -1.69 7.48
C LYS A 161 13.56 -0.47 6.87
N PHE A 162 13.86 0.69 7.42
CA PHE A 162 13.48 1.97 6.85
C PHE A 162 14.71 2.60 6.20
N PRO A 163 14.57 3.26 5.04
CA PRO A 163 15.63 4.12 4.53
C PRO A 163 15.91 5.21 5.56
N HIS A 164 17.16 5.32 6.00
CA HIS A 164 17.61 6.44 6.81
C HIS A 164 18.13 7.52 5.84
N PRO A 165 17.49 8.70 5.72
CA PRO A 165 18.06 9.77 4.90
C PRO A 165 19.45 10.10 5.43
N VAL A 166 20.45 10.15 4.56
CA VAL A 166 21.77 10.65 4.95
C VAL A 166 21.56 12.09 5.39
N GLU A 167 21.83 12.40 6.66
CA GLU A 167 21.82 13.79 7.11
C GLU A 167 22.78 14.58 6.22
N ASP A 168 22.24 15.53 5.46
CA ASP A 168 23.06 16.47 4.71
C ASP A 168 23.73 17.43 5.69
N ARG A 169 24.84 16.98 6.28
CA ARG A 169 25.65 17.74 7.25
C ARG A 169 26.20 19.03 6.66
N THR A 170 26.15 19.23 5.34
CA THR A 170 26.63 20.46 4.69
C THR A 170 25.70 21.65 4.93
N ARG A 171 24.37 21.46 4.99
CA ARG A 171 23.40 22.55 5.24
C ARG A 171 23.41 23.10 6.67
N ARG A 172 23.96 22.36 7.64
CA ARG A 172 24.05 22.81 9.04
C ARG A 172 25.16 23.86 9.24
N ASN A 173 26.21 23.83 8.41
CA ASN A 173 27.33 24.79 8.52
C ASN A 173 27.07 26.15 7.85
N GLU A 174 26.08 26.25 6.96
CA GLU A 174 25.71 27.54 6.33
C GLU A 174 24.78 28.39 7.20
N ARG A 175 24.02 27.78 8.11
CA ARG A 175 23.16 28.51 9.07
C ARG A 175 23.88 28.97 10.34
N ALA A 176 25.17 28.68 10.48
CA ALA A 176 25.99 29.03 11.63
C ALA A 176 27.05 30.11 11.33
N ARG A 177 27.02 30.72 10.13
CA ARG A 177 27.85 31.90 9.85
C ARG A 177 27.08 33.17 10.26
N PRO A 178 27.62 33.99 11.18
CA PRO A 178 27.00 35.23 11.63
C PRO A 178 26.92 36.29 10.53
#